data_AF-A0A0R1NS28-F1
#
_entry.id   AF-A0A0R1NS28-F1
#
_cell.length_a   1.000
_cell.length_b   1.000
_cell.length_c   1.000
_cell.angle_alpha   90.00
_cell.angle_beta   90.00
_cell.angle_gamma   90.00
#
_symmetry.space_group_name_H-M   'P 1'
#
loop_
_entity.id
_entity.type
_entity.pdbx_description
1 polymer ?
#
loop_
_entity_poly.entity_id
_entity_poly.type
_entity_poly.pdbx_seq_one_letter_code
_entity_poly.pdbx_strand_id
1 'polypeptide(L)'
;MNNAKEYLDFFNQEYKEPGKHSNYSTNSNFRFDTRADALEIKNMLLEKSPSAKNYLLSVEYINPNRSMQVGWYITIRKLDNSSLDSAKGPEKNQPTNPQKPTDKNSKK
;
A
#
# COMPACT_ATOMS: atom_id res chain seq x y z
N MET A 1 -4.52 22.34 -4.09
CA MET A 1 -3.72 21.17 -3.68
C MET A 1 -2.85 21.51 -2.45
N ASN A 2 -3.45 21.82 -1.30
CA ASN A 2 -2.70 22.14 -0.05
C ASN A 2 -2.30 20.89 0.75
N ASN A 3 -2.89 19.73 0.44
CA ASN A 3 -2.71 18.51 1.23
C ASN A 3 -1.31 17.89 1.12
N ALA A 4 -0.52 18.22 0.10
CA ALA A 4 0.78 17.58 -0.14
C ALA A 4 1.82 17.91 0.94
N LYS A 5 1.94 19.20 1.30
CA LYS A 5 2.85 19.63 2.36
C LYS A 5 2.38 19.13 3.73
N GLU A 6 1.09 19.22 3.99
CA GLU A 6 0.50 18.72 5.24
C GLU A 6 0.68 17.22 5.41
N TYR A 7 0.49 16.43 4.35
CA TYR A 7 0.76 14.99 4.37
C TYR A 7 2.24 14.72 4.64
N LEU A 8 3.15 15.44 3.96
CA LEU A 8 4.59 15.26 4.15
C LEU A 8 5.03 15.57 5.59
N ASP A 9 4.57 16.70 6.15
CA ASP A 9 4.83 17.08 7.54
C ASP A 9 4.27 16.03 8.51
N PHE A 10 3.00 15.61 8.33
CA PHE A 10 2.39 14.53 9.11
C PHE A 10 3.20 13.24 9.01
N PHE A 11 3.57 12.82 7.80
CA PHE A 11 4.27 11.57 7.57
C PHE A 11 5.65 11.59 8.23
N ASN A 12 6.38 12.70 8.12
CA ASN A 12 7.69 12.85 8.75
C ASN A 12 7.58 12.88 10.28
N GLN A 13 6.52 13.46 10.83
CA GLN A 13 6.31 13.52 12.27
C GLN A 13 5.86 12.18 12.85
N GLU A 14 4.87 11.55 12.23
CA GLU A 14 4.29 10.27 12.66
C GLU A 14 5.33 9.17 12.46
N TYR A 15 5.81 8.97 11.23
CA TYR A 15 6.65 7.82 10.86
C TYR A 15 8.15 8.04 11.07
N LYS A 16 8.56 8.98 11.92
CA LYS A 16 9.97 9.21 12.29
C LYS A 16 10.63 8.01 12.98
N GLU A 17 9.84 7.18 13.67
CA GLU A 17 10.33 6.07 14.48
C GLU A 17 9.72 4.74 14.01
N PRO A 18 10.31 4.06 13.01
CA PRO A 18 9.77 2.81 12.45
C PRO A 18 9.60 1.66 13.46
N GLY A 19 10.25 1.74 14.62
CA GLY A 19 10.06 0.81 15.73
C GLY A 19 8.69 0.89 16.40
N LYS A 20 7.96 2.01 16.27
CA LYS A 20 6.73 2.29 17.02
C LYS A 20 5.43 2.11 16.23
N HIS A 21 5.50 1.79 14.93
CA HIS A 21 4.33 1.65 14.08
C HIS A 21 3.99 0.19 13.79
N SER A 22 2.69 -0.08 13.71
CA SER A 22 2.12 -1.34 13.27
C SER A 22 2.51 -1.68 11.83
N ASN A 23 2.41 -2.97 11.50
CA ASN A 23 2.76 -3.48 10.16
C ASN A 23 1.87 -2.94 9.04
N TYR A 24 0.72 -2.36 9.38
CA TYR A 24 -0.19 -1.70 8.44
C TYR A 24 -0.80 -0.46 9.09
N SER A 25 -0.74 0.66 8.40
CA SER A 25 -1.34 1.92 8.82
C SER A 25 -1.92 2.66 7.63
N THR A 26 -3.04 3.35 7.85
CA THR A 26 -3.67 4.25 6.89
C THR A 26 -4.24 5.44 7.64
N ASN A 27 -4.08 6.65 7.09
CA ASN A 27 -4.64 7.85 7.71
C ASN A 27 -5.94 8.22 7.00
N SER A 28 -7.06 8.10 7.74
CA SER A 28 -8.39 8.36 7.19
C SER A 28 -8.68 9.83 6.89
N ASN A 29 -7.88 10.76 7.44
CA ASN A 29 -7.99 12.20 7.15
C ASN A 29 -7.44 12.55 5.76
N PHE A 30 -6.57 11.72 5.20
CA PHE A 30 -5.98 11.93 3.88
C PHE A 30 -6.60 11.00 2.84
N ARG A 31 -7.84 11.33 2.48
CA ARG A 31 -8.59 10.71 1.39
C ARG A 31 -8.32 11.46 0.08
N PHE A 32 -8.14 10.71 -1.00
CA PHE A 32 -8.02 11.24 -2.35
C PHE A 32 -9.22 10.81 -3.19
N ASP A 33 -9.72 11.73 -4.01
CA ASP A 33 -10.83 11.44 -4.91
C ASP A 33 -10.37 10.62 -6.13
N THR A 34 -9.11 10.79 -6.55
CA THR A 34 -8.52 10.04 -7.67
C THR A 34 -7.29 9.24 -7.27
N ARG A 35 -7.05 8.14 -8.00
CA ARG A 35 -5.82 7.34 -7.85
C ARG A 35 -4.57 8.14 -8.23
N ALA A 36 -4.70 9.04 -9.21
CA ALA A 36 -3.58 9.83 -9.72
C ALA A 36 -3.06 10.79 -8.63
N ASP A 37 -3.95 11.48 -7.94
CA ASP A 37 -3.58 12.37 -6.84
C ASP A 37 -2.89 11.60 -5.70
N ALA A 38 -3.45 10.43 -5.32
CA ALA A 38 -2.83 9.57 -4.31
C ALA A 38 -1.43 9.08 -4.73
N LEU A 39 -1.24 8.76 -6.02
CA LEU A 39 0.07 8.35 -6.55
C LEU A 39 1.08 9.50 -6.57
N GLU A 40 0.65 10.72 -6.90
CA GLU A 40 1.50 11.90 -6.86
C GLU A 40 2.03 12.14 -5.44
N ILE A 41 1.15 12.09 -4.43
CA ILE A 41 1.56 12.22 -3.03
C ILE A 41 2.48 11.08 -2.61
N LYS A 42 2.17 9.83 -3.00
CA LYS A 42 3.04 8.68 -2.73
C LYS A 42 4.45 8.90 -3.29
N ASN A 43 4.57 9.34 -4.53
CA ASN A 43 5.87 9.58 -5.17
C ASN A 43 6.62 10.73 -4.47
N MET A 44 5.93 11.83 -4.18
CA MET A 44 6.49 12.94 -3.40
C MET A 44 7.01 12.47 -2.03
N LEU A 45 6.31 11.58 -1.33
CA LEU A 45 6.79 11.05 -0.05
C LEU A 45 8.07 10.24 -0.22
N LEU A 46 8.16 9.41 -1.26
CA LEU A 46 9.38 8.65 -1.56
C LEU A 46 10.57 9.56 -1.87
N GLU A 47 10.34 10.69 -2.54
CA GLU A 47 11.38 11.65 -2.91
C GLU A 47 11.80 12.58 -1.76
N LYS A 48 10.83 13.04 -0.95
CA LYS A 48 11.05 14.12 0.03
C LYS A 48 11.13 13.66 1.47
N SER A 49 10.56 12.50 1.84
CA SER A 49 10.60 12.02 3.22
C SER A 49 11.83 11.15 3.46
N PRO A 50 12.71 11.51 4.41
CA PRO A 50 13.84 10.66 4.79
C PRO A 50 13.40 9.34 5.44
N SER A 51 12.19 9.29 5.99
CA SER A 51 11.62 8.13 6.67
C SER A 51 10.96 7.14 5.71
N ALA A 52 10.51 7.60 4.54
CA ALA A 52 9.74 6.77 3.60
C ALA A 52 10.49 5.51 3.15
N LYS A 53 11.82 5.54 3.09
CA LYS A 53 12.67 4.38 2.77
C LYS A 53 12.50 3.18 3.70
N ASN A 54 12.00 3.38 4.92
CA ASN A 54 11.79 2.32 5.90
C ASN A 54 10.41 1.67 5.77
N TYR A 55 9.59 2.11 4.83
CA TYR A 55 8.20 1.69 4.66
C TYR A 55 7.87 1.37 3.21
N LEU A 56 6.94 0.44 3.04
CA LEU A 56 6.32 0.13 1.76
C LEU A 56 5.03 0.93 1.66
N LEU A 57 5.06 1.96 0.80
CA LEU A 57 3.90 2.80 0.50
C LEU A 57 3.09 2.20 -0.65
N SER A 58 1.78 2.03 -0.45
CA SER A 58 0.84 1.54 -1.46
C SER A 58 -0.34 2.49 -1.59
N VAL A 59 -1.05 2.44 -2.73
CA VAL A 59 -2.26 3.22 -2.96
C VAL A 59 -3.40 2.25 -3.17
N GLU A 60 -4.39 2.30 -2.28
CA GLU A 60 -5.48 1.33 -2.23
C GLU A 60 -6.83 2.06 -2.21
N TYR A 61 -7.84 1.48 -2.89
CA TYR A 61 -9.21 1.96 -2.82
C TYR A 61 -9.94 1.19 -1.72
N ILE A 62 -10.07 1.81 -0.55
CA ILE A 62 -10.58 1.15 0.64
C ILE A 62 -11.67 1.99 1.31
N ASN A 63 -12.45 1.32 2.16
CA ASN A 63 -13.30 1.98 3.14
C ASN A 63 -12.71 1.72 4.55
N PRO A 64 -11.86 2.62 5.08
CA PRO A 64 -11.07 2.34 6.26
C PRO A 64 -11.92 2.11 7.52
N ASN A 65 -13.15 2.63 7.55
CA ASN A 65 -14.17 2.34 8.57
C ASN A 65 -15.53 2.26 7.87
N ARG A 66 -16.41 1.30 8.19
CA ARG A 66 -17.74 1.17 7.54
C ARG A 66 -18.59 2.45 7.53
N SER A 67 -18.25 3.44 8.36
CA SER A 67 -18.89 4.76 8.45
C SER A 67 -18.16 5.91 7.74
N MET A 68 -16.99 5.66 7.14
CA MET A 68 -16.20 6.67 6.42
C MET A 68 -16.41 6.60 4.92
N GLN A 69 -16.03 7.66 4.22
CA GLN A 69 -16.17 7.76 2.77
C GLN A 69 -15.18 6.84 2.06
N VAL A 70 -15.68 6.02 1.14
CA VAL A 70 -14.82 5.21 0.26
C VAL A 70 -13.99 6.13 -0.62
N GLY A 71 -12.69 5.84 -0.76
CA GLY A 71 -11.79 6.66 -1.54
C GLY A 71 -10.44 6.01 -1.77
N TRP A 72 -9.56 6.74 -2.44
CA TRP A 72 -8.17 6.34 -2.59
C TRP A 72 -7.39 6.78 -1.37
N TYR A 73 -6.63 5.86 -0.79
CA TYR A 73 -5.80 6.09 0.39
C TYR A 73 -4.38 5.62 0.15
N ILE A 74 -3.43 6.27 0.80
CA ILE A 74 -2.07 5.77 0.92
C ILE A 74 -2.03 4.86 2.14
N THR A 75 -1.56 3.64 1.92
CA THR A 75 -1.37 2.63 2.96
C THR A 75 0.12 2.42 3.18
N ILE A 76 0.50 2.23 4.44
CA ILE A 76 1.89 2.28 4.89
C ILE A 76 2.14 0.97 5.60
N ARG A 77 3.10 0.19 5.08
CA ARG A 77 3.56 -1.04 5.72
C ARG A 77 5.02 -0.91 6.11
N LYS A 78 5.40 -1.49 7.23
CA LYS A 78 6.80 -1.51 7.65
C LYS A 78 7.59 -2.43 6.72
N LEU A 79 8.78 -2.02 6.27
CA LEU A 79 9.74 -2.99 5.77
C LEU A 79 10.34 -3.70 6.98
N ASP A 80 9.99 -4.97 7.18
CA ASP A 80 10.83 -5.83 7.99
C ASP A 80 12.19 -5.91 7.27
N ASN A 81 13.27 -5.56 7.98
CA ASN A 81 14.65 -5.68 7.48
C ASN A 81 15.04 -7.12 7.10
N SER A 82 14.11 -8.07 7.19
CA SER A 82 14.23 -9.44 6.70
C SER A 82 13.96 -9.60 5.19
N SER A 83 13.65 -8.54 4.44
CA SER A 83 13.34 -8.68 3.00
C SER A 83 13.94 -7.59 2.10
N LEU A 84 15.17 -7.14 2.40
CA LEU A 84 15.94 -6.30 1.46
C LEU A 84 16.40 -7.06 0.18
N ASP A 85 16.01 -8.33 0.00
CA ASP A 85 16.42 -9.16 -1.14
C ASP A 85 15.29 -9.51 -2.13
N SER A 86 14.13 -8.84 -2.06
CA SER A 86 13.02 -9.15 -2.98
C SER A 86 12.26 -7.93 -3.47
N ALA A 87 12.99 -6.98 -4.05
CA ALA A 87 12.43 -5.97 -4.93
C ALA A 87 13.10 -6.00 -6.32
N LYS A 88 13.19 -7.20 -6.91
CA LYS A 88 13.14 -7.38 -8.36
C LYS A 88 11.84 -8.17 -8.63
N GLY A 89 10.94 -7.60 -9.42
CA GLY A 89 9.55 -8.06 -9.59
C GLY A 89 9.38 -9.48 -10.14
N PRO A 90 8.13 -9.86 -10.48
CA PRO A 90 7.63 -9.36 -11.76
C PRO A 90 6.15 -8.95 -11.74
N GLU A 91 5.89 -7.90 -12.51
CA GLU A 91 4.64 -7.70 -13.22
C GLU A 91 4.34 -8.96 -14.06
N LYS A 92 3.27 -9.70 -13.74
CA LYS A 92 2.65 -10.66 -14.66
C LYS A 92 1.13 -10.68 -14.47
N ASN A 93 0.48 -9.99 -15.41
CA ASN A 93 -0.67 -10.39 -16.20
C ASN A 93 -1.66 -11.41 -15.60
N GLN A 94 -2.93 -10.98 -15.66
CA GLN A 94 -4.20 -11.70 -15.82
C GLN A 94 -4.21 -13.24 -15.81
N PRO A 95 -5.25 -13.86 -15.23
CA PRO A 95 -5.35 -15.30 -15.06
C PRO A 95 -5.55 -16.01 -16.40
N THR A 96 -4.56 -16.80 -16.80
CA THR A 96 -4.72 -17.85 -17.81
C THR A 96 -5.28 -19.11 -17.13
N ASN A 97 -6.52 -19.44 -17.49
CA ASN A 97 -7.05 -20.81 -17.40
C ASN A 97 -6.14 -21.74 -18.23
N PRO A 98 -5.82 -22.97 -17.80
CA PRO A 98 -6.46 -24.11 -18.47
C PRO A 98 -6.60 -25.43 -17.65
N GLN A 99 -7.71 -26.12 -17.92
CA GLN A 99 -7.90 -27.59 -18.09
C GLN A 99 -7.47 -28.60 -16.99
N LYS A 100 -8.51 -29.26 -16.45
CA LYS A 100 -8.74 -30.71 -16.23
C LYS A 100 -7.54 -31.68 -16.29
N PRO A 101 -7.52 -32.66 -15.38
CA PRO A 101 -7.31 -34.06 -15.79
C PRO A 101 -8.38 -35.03 -15.27
N THR A 102 -8.76 -35.96 -16.14
CA THR A 102 -9.32 -37.31 -15.89
C THR A 102 -8.35 -38.14 -15.01
N ASP A 103 -8.69 -39.16 -14.22
CA ASP A 103 -9.51 -40.36 -14.50
C ASP A 103 -9.64 -41.24 -13.22
N LYS A 104 -10.74 -41.99 -13.12
CA LYS A 104 -10.92 -43.34 -12.51
C LYS A 104 -10.81 -43.64 -10.99
N ASN A 105 -11.98 -43.92 -10.39
CA ASN A 105 -12.49 -45.28 -10.03
C ASN A 105 -12.85 -45.55 -8.54
N SER A 106 -14.05 -46.13 -8.39
CA SER A 106 -14.51 -47.14 -7.42
C SER A 106 -15.28 -46.77 -6.13
N LYS A 107 -16.51 -47.33 -6.10
CA LYS A 107 -17.41 -47.72 -4.98
C LYS A 107 -18.09 -46.57 -4.23
N LYS A 108 -19.42 -46.58 -4.09
CA LYS A 108 -20.29 -47.68 -3.67
C LYS A 108 -21.71 -47.47 -4.17
#